data_AF-A0A8S3YXM6-F1
#
_entry.id   AF-A0A8S3YXM6-F1
#
_cell.length_a   1.000
_cell.length_b   1.000
_cell.length_c   1.000
_cell.angle_alpha   90.00
_cell.angle_beta   90.00
_cell.angle_gamma   90.00
#
_symmetry.space_group_name_H-M   'P 1'
#
loop_
_entity.id
_entity.type
_entity.pdbx_description
1 polymer ?
#
loop_
_entity_poly.entity_id
_entity_poly.type
_entity_poly.pdbx_seq_one_letter_code
_entity_poly.pdbx_strand_id
1 'polypeptide(L)'
;SRYSTELALMYLWQQNYDKSRYYTSLAFESLLQDWSSTTTLLEFCRRNTLHKVQALVELQEFLDYIGHDKDLSQSRLSHLMKLWSGRLPHQLLDPMPIWDDVVTN
;
A
#
# COMPACT_ATOMS: atom_id res chain seq x y z
N SER A 1 -16.60 -1.08 -5.44
CA SER A 1 -15.73 -2.24 -5.24
C SER A 1 -15.12 -2.12 -3.84
N ARG A 2 -15.77 -2.61 -2.80
CA ARG A 2 -15.52 -2.16 -1.41
C ARG A 2 -14.33 -2.83 -0.70
N TYR A 3 -13.74 -3.86 -1.30
CA TYR A 3 -12.69 -4.69 -0.68
C TYR A 3 -11.56 -5.07 -1.66
N SER A 4 -11.24 -4.17 -2.59
CA SER A 4 -10.24 -4.45 -3.63
C SER A 4 -8.84 -4.68 -3.05
N THR A 5 -8.51 -4.05 -1.92
CA THR A 5 -7.23 -4.23 -1.22
C THR A 5 -7.12 -5.63 -0.60
N GLU A 6 -8.15 -6.09 0.10
CA GLU A 6 -8.20 -7.41 0.72
C GLU A 6 -8.19 -8.53 -0.33
N LEU A 7 -8.85 -8.30 -1.47
CA LEU A 7 -8.77 -9.19 -2.64
C LEU A 7 -7.34 -9.24 -3.20
N ALA A 8 -6.65 -8.10 -3.31
CA ALA A 8 -5.26 -8.06 -3.77
C ALA A 8 -4.32 -8.85 -2.85
N LEU A 9 -4.48 -8.70 -1.52
CA LEU A 9 -3.74 -9.46 -0.51
C LEU A 9 -4.07 -10.96 -0.53
N MET A 10 -5.34 -11.32 -0.71
CA MET A 10 -5.75 -12.72 -0.85
C MET A 10 -5.07 -13.38 -2.06
N TYR A 11 -5.02 -12.70 -3.21
CA TYR A 11 -4.33 -13.22 -4.39
C TYR A 11 -2.80 -13.24 -4.24
N LEU A 12 -2.25 -12.31 -3.45
CA LEU A 12 -0.83 -12.34 -3.06
C LEU A 12 -0.50 -13.62 -2.29
N TRP A 13 -1.31 -13.99 -1.30
CA TRP A 13 -1.12 -15.24 -0.54
C TRP A 13 -1.26 -16.49 -1.40
N GLN A 14 -2.07 -16.43 -2.46
CA GLN A 14 -2.21 -17.50 -3.45
C GLN A 14 -1.11 -17.51 -4.51
N GLN A 15 -0.11 -16.62 -4.41
CA GLN A 15 0.97 -16.43 -5.38
C GLN A 15 0.48 -16.08 -6.80
N ASN A 16 -0.74 -15.56 -6.94
CA ASN A 16 -1.27 -15.11 -8.21
C ASN A 16 -1.00 -13.59 -8.35
N TYR A 17 0.22 -13.26 -8.76
CA TYR A 17 0.68 -11.88 -8.83
C TYR A 17 -0.06 -11.05 -9.90
N ASP A 18 -0.47 -11.65 -11.02
CA ASP A 18 -1.19 -10.96 -12.08
C ASP A 18 -2.56 -10.46 -11.61
N LYS A 19 -3.32 -11.32 -10.91
CA LYS A 19 -4.59 -10.91 -10.31
C LYS A 19 -4.39 -9.93 -9.17
N SER A 20 -3.37 -10.13 -8.33
CA SER A 20 -3.05 -9.21 -7.25
C SER A 20 -2.76 -7.79 -7.79
N ARG A 21 -2.00 -7.68 -8.90
CA ARG A 21 -1.77 -6.40 -9.60
C ARG A 21 -3.06 -5.77 -10.11
N TYR A 22 -3.93 -6.54 -10.76
CA TYR A 22 -5.20 -6.03 -11.26
C TYR A 22 -6.07 -5.43 -10.14
N TYR A 23 -6.21 -6.13 -9.02
CA TYR A 23 -7.00 -5.65 -7.89
C TYR A 23 -6.33 -4.49 -7.15
N THR A 24 -4.99 -4.44 -7.12
CA THR A 24 -4.23 -3.30 -6.59
C THR A 24 -4.50 -2.04 -7.42
N SER A 25 -4.47 -2.13 -8.75
CA SER A 25 -4.83 -1.01 -9.64
C SER A 25 -6.27 -0.55 -9.44
N LEU A 26 -7.21 -1.50 -9.30
CA LEU A 26 -8.62 -1.18 -9.02
C LEU A 26 -8.79 -0.48 -7.66
N ALA A 27 -8.00 -0.85 -6.66
CA ALA A 27 -7.99 -0.19 -5.35
C ALA A 27 -7.46 1.25 -5.44
N PHE A 28 -6.42 1.49 -6.26
CA PHE A 28 -5.93 2.84 -6.55
C PHE A 28 -6.99 3.72 -7.22
N GLU A 29 -7.71 3.19 -8.21
CA GLU A 29 -8.79 3.93 -8.88
C GLU A 29 -9.91 4.31 -7.90
N SER A 30 -10.35 3.36 -7.07
CA SER A 30 -11.35 3.63 -6.03
C SER A 30 -10.87 4.69 -5.04
N LEU A 31 -9.60 4.62 -4.63
CA LEU A 31 -9.03 5.59 -3.71
C LEU A 31 -8.95 6.98 -4.34
N LEU A 32 -8.53 7.07 -5.60
CA LEU A 32 -8.47 8.34 -6.32
C LEU A 32 -9.87 8.97 -6.45
N GLN A 33 -10.88 8.14 -6.69
CA GLN A 33 -12.27 8.59 -6.71
C GLN A 33 -12.72 9.10 -5.33
N ASP A 34 -12.42 8.38 -4.25
CA ASP A 34 -12.70 8.81 -2.87
C ASP A 34 -11.94 10.09 -2.49
N TRP A 35 -10.70 10.23 -2.94
CA TRP A 35 -9.89 11.43 -2.74
C TRP A 35 -10.48 12.64 -3.48
N SER A 36 -10.88 12.46 -4.74
CA SER A 36 -11.45 13.55 -5.55
C SER A 36 -12.79 14.06 -5.02
N SER A 37 -13.54 13.20 -4.31
CA SER A 37 -14.82 13.55 -3.70
C SER A 37 -14.69 14.11 -2.28
N THR A 38 -13.53 13.98 -1.63
CA THR A 38 -13.32 14.46 -0.26
C THR A 38 -13.10 15.98 -0.24
N THR A 39 -13.94 16.71 0.50
CA THR A 39 -13.80 18.16 0.67
C THR A 39 -12.52 18.51 1.45
N THR A 40 -11.82 19.57 1.01
CA THR A 40 -10.52 20.02 1.54
C THR A 40 -10.49 20.37 3.03
N LEU A 41 -11.65 20.56 3.65
CA LEU A 41 -11.79 20.98 5.06
C LEU A 41 -11.70 19.82 6.07
N LEU A 42 -11.72 18.56 5.63
CA LEU A 42 -11.61 17.40 6.53
C LEU A 42 -10.17 16.84 6.57
N GLU A 43 -9.30 17.50 7.34
CA GLU A 43 -7.90 17.07 7.55
C GLU A 43 -7.77 15.62 8.05
N PHE A 44 -8.72 15.18 8.87
CA PHE A 44 -8.78 13.81 9.37
C PHE A 44 -9.07 12.81 8.24
N CYS A 45 -10.05 13.09 7.37
CA CYS A 45 -10.35 12.25 6.22
C CYS A 45 -9.17 12.19 5.26
N ARG A 46 -8.49 13.32 5.01
CA ARG A 46 -7.30 13.35 4.15
C ARG A 46 -6.17 12.48 4.71
N ARG A 47 -5.88 12.56 6.01
CA ARG A 47 -4.85 11.72 6.65
C ARG A 47 -5.18 10.23 6.55
N ASN A 48 -6.43 9.86 6.83
CA ASN A 48 -6.86 8.47 6.72
C ASN A 48 -6.74 7.93 5.29
N THR A 49 -7.10 8.73 4.29
CA THR A 49 -6.91 8.36 2.88
C THR A 49 -5.42 8.24 2.53
N LEU A 50 -4.56 9.11 3.07
CA LEU A 50 -3.11 9.04 2.84
C LEU A 50 -2.50 7.74 3.39
N HIS A 51 -2.92 7.30 4.57
CA HIS A 51 -2.46 6.03 5.15
C HIS A 51 -2.88 4.83 4.30
N LYS A 52 -4.10 4.84 3.75
CA LYS A 52 -4.54 3.81 2.80
C LYS A 52 -3.73 3.81 1.51
N VAL A 53 -3.30 4.98 1.02
CA VAL A 53 -2.40 5.07 -0.14
C VAL A 53 -1.06 4.43 0.17
N GLN A 54 -0.50 4.69 1.35
CA GLN A 54 0.81 4.15 1.72
C GLN A 54 0.83 2.61 1.62
N ALA A 55 -0.15 1.95 2.25
CA ALA A 55 -0.27 0.49 2.19
C ALA A 55 -0.39 -0.04 0.75
N LEU A 56 -1.17 0.65 -0.11
CA LEU A 56 -1.31 0.26 -1.52
C LEU A 56 -0.02 0.46 -2.33
N VAL A 57 0.73 1.53 -2.05
CA VAL A 57 2.02 1.79 -2.70
C VAL A 57 3.05 0.75 -2.28
N GLU A 58 3.13 0.40 -1.00
CA GLU A 58 4.03 -0.64 -0.50
C GLU A 58 3.71 -2.02 -1.11
N LEU A 59 2.42 -2.37 -1.23
CA LEU A 59 1.97 -3.59 -1.92
C LEU A 59 2.37 -3.59 -3.40
N GLN A 60 2.23 -2.45 -4.09
CA GLN A 60 2.65 -2.33 -5.49
C GLN A 60 4.17 -2.44 -5.64
N GLU A 61 4.95 -1.75 -4.78
CA GLU A 61 6.41 -1.84 -4.75
C GLU A 61 6.88 -3.30 -4.52
N PHE A 62 6.17 -4.05 -3.66
CA PHE A 62 6.42 -5.48 -3.45
C PHE A 62 6.10 -6.32 -4.69
N LEU A 63 4.93 -6.13 -5.31
CA LEU A 63 4.56 -6.83 -6.54
C LEU A 63 5.53 -6.54 -7.69
N ASP A 64 6.04 -5.30 -7.76
CA ASP A 64 7.08 -4.90 -8.70
C ASP A 64 8.43 -5.52 -8.39
N TYR A 65 8.80 -5.66 -7.12
CA TYR A 65 10.00 -6.38 -6.73
C TYR A 65 9.94 -7.87 -7.13
N ILE A 66 8.83 -8.56 -6.83
CA ILE A 66 8.64 -10.00 -7.13
C ILE A 66 8.47 -10.26 -8.62
N GLY A 67 7.79 -9.37 -9.36
CA GLY A 67 7.58 -9.54 -10.81
C GLY A 67 8.85 -9.40 -11.65
N HIS A 68 9.91 -8.78 -11.12
CA HIS A 68 11.21 -8.66 -11.81
C HIS A 68 12.11 -9.85 -11.46
N ASP A 69 11.77 -11.03 -11.99
CA ASP A 69 12.40 -12.33 -11.73
C ASP A 69 13.92 -12.40 -12.03
N LYS A 70 14.46 -11.41 -12.75
CA LYS A 70 15.87 -11.38 -13.20
C LYS A 70 16.84 -10.68 -12.24
N ASP A 71 16.35 -9.88 -11.29
CA ASP A 71 17.20 -8.99 -10.49
C ASP A 71 16.75 -8.93 -9.02
N LEU A 72 16.58 -10.09 -8.37
CA LEU A 72 16.47 -10.21 -6.91
C LEU A 72 17.83 -9.97 -6.23
N SER A 73 18.49 -8.87 -6.58
CA SER A 73 19.77 -8.47 -6.01
C SER A 73 19.56 -7.95 -4.58
N GLN A 74 20.46 -8.33 -3.68
CA GLN A 74 20.53 -7.83 -2.31
C GLN A 74 20.58 -6.29 -2.25
N SER A 75 21.11 -5.63 -3.29
CA SER A 75 21.13 -4.17 -3.40
C SER A 75 19.73 -3.55 -3.56
N ARG A 76 18.81 -4.18 -4.30
CA ARG A 76 17.43 -3.69 -4.47
C ARG A 76 16.61 -3.91 -3.20
N LEU A 77 16.78 -5.06 -2.56
CA LEU A 77 16.12 -5.37 -1.28
C LEU A 77 16.56 -4.40 -0.17
N SER A 78 17.87 -4.14 -0.05
CA SER A 78 18.38 -3.16 0.93
C SER A 78 17.92 -1.74 0.63
N HIS A 79 17.79 -1.36 -0.64
CA HIS A 79 17.20 -0.09 -1.04
C HIS A 79 15.71 0.01 -0.67
N LEU A 80 14.93 -1.05 -0.93
CA LEU A 80 13.51 -1.11 -0.58
C LEU A 80 13.30 -1.02 0.93
N MET A 81 14.07 -1.78 1.72
CA MET A 81 14.04 -1.70 3.18
C MET A 81 14.40 -0.31 3.71
N LYS A 82 15.38 0.35 3.08
CA LYS A 82 15.76 1.73 3.44
C LYS A 82 14.64 2.73 3.12
N LEU A 83 13.91 2.52 2.02
CA LEU A 83 12.76 3.36 1.67
C LEU A 83 11.58 3.15 2.62
N TRP A 84 11.29 1.92 3.02
CA TRP A 84 10.18 1.61 3.92
C TRP A 84 10.47 2.07 5.35
N SER A 85 11.70 1.88 5.84
CA SER A 85 12.12 2.42 7.15
C SER A 85 12.07 3.95 7.23
N GLY A 86 12.20 4.65 6.09
CA GLY A 86 12.05 6.10 6.03
C GLY A 86 10.60 6.61 5.96
N ARG A 87 9.62 5.73 5.72
CA ARG A 87 8.19 6.07 5.54
C ARG A 87 7.30 5.59 6.69
N LEU A 88 7.88 5.26 7.83
CA LEU A 88 7.12 4.81 9.00
C LEU A 88 6.16 5.90 9.50
N PRO A 89 4.98 5.53 10.03
CA PRO A 89 4.08 6.46 10.71
C PRO A 89 4.79 7.19 11.86
N HIS A 90 4.32 8.38 12.18
CA HIS A 90 4.89 9.19 13.25
C HIS A 90 4.40 8.70 14.62
N GLN A 91 5.34 8.28 15.48
CA GLN A 91 5.08 7.61 16.77
C GLN A 91 4.14 8.35 17.72
N LEU A 92 4.09 9.68 17.63
CA LEU A 92 3.27 10.53 18.51
C LEU A 92 1.97 11.02 17.87
N LEU A 93 1.85 10.98 16.53
CA LEU A 93 0.75 11.61 15.80
C LEU A 93 -0.22 10.60 15.20
N ASP A 94 0.25 9.39 14.91
CA ASP A 94 -0.53 8.37 14.25
C ASP A 94 -1.03 7.31 15.25
N PRO A 95 -2.36 7.08 15.33
CA PRO A 95 -2.92 6.10 16.25
C PRO A 95 -2.56 4.65 15.89
N MET A 96 -2.58 3.77 16.90
CA MET A 96 -2.14 2.38 16.81
C MET A 96 -2.72 1.56 15.64
N PRO A 97 -3.99 1.71 15.21
CA PRO A 97 -4.50 0.96 14.06
C PRO A 97 -3.71 1.20 12.76
N ILE A 98 -3.14 2.39 12.57
CA ILE A 98 -2.30 2.70 11.40
C ILE A 98 -0.95 2.01 11.51
N TRP A 99 -0.42 1.92 12.74
CA TRP A 99 0.79 1.15 12.99
C TRP A 99 0.58 -0.34 12.71
N ASP A 100 -0.57 -0.89 13.12
CA ASP A 100 -0.93 -2.28 12.85
C ASP A 100 -1.03 -2.52 11.34
N ASP A 101 -1.77 -1.68 10.61
CA ASP A 101 -1.93 -1.79 9.15
C ASP A 101 -0.59 -1.70 8.39
N VAL A 102 0.34 -0.83 8.81
CA VAL A 102 1.64 -0.67 8.13
C VAL A 102 2.64 -1.78 8.49
N VAL A 103 2.60 -2.29 9.72
CA VAL A 103 3.54 -3.34 10.17
C VAL A 103 3.08 -4.75 9.78
N THR A 104 1.77 -4.98 9.65
CA THR A 104 1.21 -6.31 9.37
C THR A 104 0.94 -6.62 7.90
N ASN A 105 0.91 -5.61 7.02
CA ASN A 105 0.90 -5.81 5.57
C ASN A 105 2.14 -6.59 5.10
#